data_AF-A0A1Y4G1V2-F1
#
_entry.id   AF-A0A1Y4G1V2-F1
#
_cell.length_a   1.000
_cell.length_b   1.000
_cell.length_c   1.000
_cell.angle_alpha   90.00
_cell.angle_beta   90.00
_cell.angle_gamma   90.00
#
_symmetry.space_group_name_H-M   'P 1'
#
loop_
_entity.id
_entity.type
_entity.pdbx_description
1 polymer ?
#
loop_
_entity_poly.entity_id
_entity_poly.type
_entity_poly.pdbx_seq_one_letter_code
_entity_poly.pdbx_strand_id
1 'polypeptide(L)'
;MKASEVIVELEGRRDRGAWDRGVTSCAVGMLEELGPDAELAPGSVRKALLDGAADWPAYSWGGCALVYDADIARALCAPWEPRRTRGGELRPNRREEWLDVQARALAQACRQVERIVGAQG
;
A
#
# COMPACT_ATOMS: atom_id res chain seq x y z
N MET A 1 -17.03 -9.63 -1.20
CA MET A 1 -16.65 -8.83 -2.38
C MET A 1 -15.30 -9.36 -2.79
N LYS A 2 -15.16 -9.76 -4.05
CA LYS A 2 -13.93 -10.38 -4.53
C LYS A 2 -12.82 -9.33 -4.59
N ALA A 3 -11.59 -9.76 -4.35
CA ALA A 3 -10.42 -8.90 -4.48
C ALA A 3 -10.33 -8.25 -5.88
N SER A 4 -10.66 -9.00 -6.95
CA SER A 4 -10.74 -8.48 -8.32
C SER A 4 -11.74 -7.33 -8.49
N GLU A 5 -12.91 -7.37 -7.84
CA GLU A 5 -13.90 -6.29 -7.91
C GLU A 5 -13.38 -5.02 -7.20
N VAL A 6 -12.68 -5.20 -6.08
CA VAL A 6 -12.06 -4.08 -5.36
C VAL A 6 -10.91 -3.47 -6.18
N ILE A 7 -10.11 -4.28 -6.87
CA ILE A 7 -9.04 -3.79 -7.76
C ILE A 7 -9.64 -2.88 -8.85
N VAL A 8 -10.72 -3.30 -9.50
CA VAL A 8 -11.40 -2.49 -10.53
C VAL A 8 -11.86 -1.14 -9.97
N GLU A 9 -12.46 -1.13 -8.77
CA GLU A 9 -12.87 0.09 -8.07
C GLU A 9 -11.68 0.99 -7.75
N LEU A 10 -10.55 0.42 -7.30
CA LEU A 10 -9.33 1.15 -6.99
C LEU A 10 -8.72 1.80 -8.24
N GLU A 11 -8.61 1.08 -9.33
CA GLU A 11 -8.04 1.56 -10.60
C GLU A 11 -8.92 2.63 -11.27
N GLY A 12 -10.23 2.62 -11.02
CA GLY A 12 -11.15 3.66 -11.45
C GLY A 12 -11.01 4.99 -10.70
N ARG A 13 -10.25 5.04 -9.60
CA ARG A 13 -10.11 6.25 -8.78
C ARG A 13 -9.26 7.30 -9.47
N ARG A 14 -9.63 8.57 -9.27
CA ARG A 14 -8.83 9.72 -9.70
C ARG A 14 -7.95 10.23 -8.57
N ASP A 15 -6.77 9.64 -8.44
CA ASP A 15 -5.77 10.05 -7.45
C ASP A 15 -5.06 11.35 -7.85
N ARG A 16 -4.90 12.27 -6.90
CA ARG A 16 -4.39 13.63 -7.18
C ARG A 16 -2.88 13.75 -7.07
N GLY A 17 -2.25 12.95 -6.20
CA GLY A 17 -0.82 13.01 -5.91
C GLY A 17 -0.07 11.71 -6.21
N ALA A 18 1.27 11.79 -6.23
CA ALA A 18 2.11 10.59 -6.33
C ALA A 18 1.94 9.67 -5.11
N TRP A 19 1.82 10.26 -3.92
CA TRP A 19 1.49 9.52 -2.70
C TRP A 19 0.19 8.73 -2.83
N ASP A 20 -0.90 9.39 -3.25
CA ASP A 20 -2.21 8.73 -3.39
C ASP A 20 -2.14 7.58 -4.40
N ARG A 21 -1.49 7.81 -5.56
CA ARG A 21 -1.27 6.76 -6.57
C ARG A 21 -0.44 5.60 -6.02
N GLY A 22 0.61 5.90 -5.24
CA GLY A 22 1.44 4.90 -4.58
C GLY A 22 0.65 4.08 -3.58
N VAL A 23 -0.21 4.71 -2.78
CA VAL A 23 -1.12 4.02 -1.85
C VAL A 23 -2.10 3.12 -2.60
N THR A 24 -2.69 3.60 -3.69
CA THR A 24 -3.58 2.79 -4.53
C THR A 24 -2.84 1.59 -5.13
N SER A 25 -1.60 1.80 -5.61
CA SER A 25 -0.76 0.71 -6.12
C SER A 25 -0.41 -0.31 -5.02
N CYS A 26 -0.12 0.14 -3.80
CA CYS A 26 0.05 -0.76 -2.65
C CYS A 26 -1.23 -1.57 -2.36
N ALA A 27 -2.41 -0.94 -2.45
CA ALA A 27 -3.68 -1.63 -2.26
C ALA A 27 -3.90 -2.72 -3.32
N VAL A 28 -3.67 -2.40 -4.60
CA VAL A 28 -3.76 -3.35 -5.71
C VAL A 28 -2.78 -4.51 -5.51
N GLY A 29 -1.51 -4.24 -5.22
CA GLY A 29 -0.50 -5.30 -5.03
C GLY A 29 -0.86 -6.27 -3.89
N MET A 30 -1.35 -5.77 -2.75
CA MET A 30 -1.81 -6.66 -1.66
C MET A 30 -3.02 -7.53 -2.07
N LEU A 31 -3.91 -7.00 -2.92
CA LEU A 31 -5.08 -7.74 -3.41
C LEU A 31 -4.70 -8.78 -4.48
N GLU A 32 -3.71 -8.48 -5.31
CA GLU A 32 -3.16 -9.42 -6.29
C GLU A 32 -2.48 -10.61 -5.59
N GLU A 33 -1.71 -10.37 -4.51
CA GLU A 33 -1.07 -11.41 -3.71
C GLU A 33 -2.10 -12.32 -2.98
N LEU A 34 -3.22 -11.75 -2.52
CA LEU A 34 -4.33 -12.56 -1.98
C LEU A 34 -5.00 -13.45 -3.03
N GLY A 35 -4.88 -13.09 -4.31
CA GLY A 35 -5.53 -13.73 -5.43
C GLY A 35 -6.90 -13.12 -5.77
N PRO A 36 -7.26 -13.07 -7.07
CA PRO A 36 -8.43 -12.31 -7.57
C PRO A 36 -9.78 -12.80 -7.05
N ASP A 37 -9.88 -14.07 -6.65
CA ASP A 37 -11.08 -14.71 -6.11
C ASP A 37 -11.17 -14.67 -4.57
N ALA A 38 -10.19 -14.06 -3.89
CA ALA A 38 -10.24 -13.91 -2.44
C ALA A 38 -11.47 -13.07 -2.03
N GLU A 39 -12.28 -13.62 -1.13
CA GLU A 39 -13.46 -12.93 -0.61
C GLU A 39 -13.09 -12.02 0.55
N LEU A 40 -13.38 -10.73 0.37
CA LEU A 40 -13.23 -9.71 1.40
C LEU A 40 -14.59 -9.38 2.00
N ALA A 41 -14.63 -9.38 3.34
CA ALA A 41 -15.81 -9.01 4.11
C ALA A 41 -15.52 -7.79 4.99
N PRO A 42 -16.53 -6.93 5.25
CA PRO A 42 -16.39 -5.87 6.23
C PRO A 42 -15.88 -6.40 7.57
N GLY A 43 -14.89 -5.72 8.15
CA GLY A 43 -14.27 -6.12 9.43
C GLY A 43 -13.21 -7.23 9.34
N SER A 44 -13.04 -7.93 8.21
CA SER A 44 -11.98 -8.93 8.02
C SER A 44 -10.86 -8.48 7.06
N VAL A 45 -11.08 -7.41 6.30
CA VAL A 45 -10.12 -6.85 5.31
C VAL A 45 -8.71 -6.72 5.87
N ARG A 46 -8.52 -6.03 7.01
CA ARG A 46 -7.19 -5.82 7.59
C ARG A 46 -6.47 -7.13 7.88
N LYS A 47 -7.19 -8.12 8.41
CA LYS A 47 -6.62 -9.42 8.73
C LYS A 47 -6.20 -10.16 7.46
N ALA A 48 -7.01 -10.10 6.41
CA ALA A 48 -6.68 -10.69 5.12
C ALA A 48 -5.41 -10.04 4.53
N LEU A 49 -5.38 -8.71 4.43
CA LEU A 49 -4.27 -7.98 3.81
C LEU A 49 -2.94 -8.06 4.59
N LEU A 50 -2.98 -8.27 5.91
CA LEU A 50 -1.76 -8.45 6.69
C LEU A 50 -1.08 -9.80 6.46
N ASP A 51 -1.79 -10.78 5.88
CA ASP A 51 -1.25 -12.12 5.57
C ASP A 51 -0.40 -12.73 6.71
N GLY A 52 -0.92 -12.65 7.94
CA GLY A 52 -0.25 -13.19 9.12
C GLY A 52 0.80 -12.28 9.79
N ALA A 53 1.15 -11.13 9.20
CA ALA A 53 1.94 -10.11 9.87
C ALA A 53 1.18 -9.48 11.06
N ALA A 54 1.91 -9.12 12.11
CA ALA A 54 1.31 -8.53 13.32
C ALA A 54 0.74 -7.12 13.05
N ASP A 55 1.46 -6.32 12.26
CA ASP A 55 1.12 -4.96 11.88
C ASP A 55 1.85 -4.54 10.59
N TRP A 56 1.61 -3.31 10.13
CA TRP A 56 2.17 -2.79 8.89
C TRP A 56 3.69 -2.57 8.95
N PRO A 57 4.29 -2.12 10.06
CA PRO A 57 5.73 -2.18 10.23
C PRO A 57 6.29 -3.59 10.08
N ALA A 58 5.74 -4.59 10.78
CA ALA A 58 6.19 -5.97 10.65
C ALA A 58 6.02 -6.51 9.22
N TYR A 59 4.94 -6.13 8.53
CA TYR A 59 4.69 -6.48 7.13
C TYR A 59 5.75 -5.87 6.18
N SER A 60 6.01 -4.57 6.31
CA SER A 60 6.98 -3.87 5.46
C SER A 60 8.42 -4.33 5.74
N TRP A 61 8.84 -4.29 7.00
CA TRP A 61 10.18 -4.71 7.42
C TRP A 61 10.42 -6.22 7.24
N GLY A 62 9.36 -7.04 7.28
CA GLY A 62 9.41 -8.48 7.03
C GLY A 62 9.54 -8.84 5.55
N GLY A 63 9.52 -7.87 4.63
CA GLY A 63 9.66 -8.11 3.20
C GLY A 63 8.40 -8.62 2.50
N CYS A 64 7.22 -8.42 3.10
CA CYS A 64 5.94 -8.77 2.48
C CYS A 64 5.50 -7.74 1.41
N ALA A 65 6.35 -6.76 1.10
CA ALA A 65 6.15 -5.75 0.07
C ALA A 65 7.51 -5.40 -0.58
N LEU A 66 7.63 -4.21 -1.20
CA LEU A 66 8.92 -3.73 -1.71
C LEU A 66 9.98 -3.71 -0.61
N VAL A 67 11.16 -4.24 -0.91
CA VAL A 67 12.27 -4.37 0.06
C VAL A 67 13.31 -3.26 -0.09
N TYR A 68 13.53 -2.76 -1.31
CA TYR A 68 14.56 -1.77 -1.59
C TYR A 68 14.02 -0.35 -1.42
N ASP A 69 14.73 0.45 -0.62
CA ASP A 69 14.46 1.86 -0.37
C ASP A 69 14.21 2.68 -1.65
N ALA A 70 14.99 2.41 -2.71
CA ALA A 70 14.83 3.10 -3.99
C ALA A 70 13.52 2.79 -4.69
N ASP A 71 13.05 1.55 -4.60
CA ASP A 71 11.76 1.14 -5.16
C ASP A 71 10.60 1.71 -4.36
N ILE A 72 10.72 1.73 -3.03
CA ILE A 72 9.75 2.37 -2.14
C ILE A 72 9.64 3.87 -2.45
N ALA A 73 10.78 4.56 -2.56
CA ALA A 73 10.83 5.98 -2.89
C ALA A 73 10.20 6.26 -4.26
N ARG A 74 10.52 5.43 -5.26
CA ARG A 74 9.96 5.56 -6.62
C ARG A 74 8.46 5.30 -6.67
N ALA A 75 7.95 4.38 -5.84
CA ALA A 75 6.53 4.07 -5.78
C ALA A 75 5.71 5.17 -5.07
N LEU A 76 6.27 5.78 -4.01
CA LEU A 76 5.51 6.66 -3.11
C LEU A 76 5.75 8.16 -3.34
N CYS A 77 6.82 8.55 -4.03
CA CYS A 77 7.16 9.96 -4.27
C CYS A 77 6.92 10.37 -5.72
N ALA A 78 6.68 11.67 -5.95
CA ALA A 78 6.57 12.19 -7.30
C ALA A 78 7.95 12.19 -7.99
N PRO A 79 8.03 12.01 -9.32
CA PRO A 79 9.31 11.86 -10.04
C PRO A 79 10.36 12.96 -9.81
N TRP A 80 9.96 14.15 -9.36
CA TRP A 80 10.83 15.29 -9.08
C TRP A 80 11.35 15.36 -7.63
N GLU A 81 10.69 14.71 -6.67
CA GLU A 81 11.08 14.68 -5.25
C GLU A 81 12.34 13.84 -4.94
N PRO A 82 12.64 12.72 -5.64
CA PRO A 82 13.79 11.87 -5.35
C PRO A 82 15.15 12.56 -5.45
N ARG A 83 15.23 13.77 -6.03
CA ARG A 83 16.47 14.56 -6.05
C ARG A 83 16.97 14.89 -4.64
N ARG A 84 16.07 15.03 -3.65
CA ARG A 84 16.43 15.33 -2.26
C ARG A 84 16.90 14.10 -1.49
N THR A 85 16.41 12.93 -1.86
CA THR A 85 16.71 11.65 -1.22
C THR A 85 17.69 10.80 -2.02
N ARG A 86 18.27 11.34 -3.10
CA ARG A 86 19.09 10.62 -4.09
C ARG A 86 18.43 9.31 -4.54
N GLY A 87 17.17 9.39 -4.95
CA GLY A 87 16.47 8.22 -5.46
C GLY A 87 16.08 7.18 -4.40
N GLY A 88 16.23 7.48 -3.10
CA GLY A 88 15.99 6.54 -2.00
C GLY A 88 17.27 6.16 -1.24
N GLU A 89 18.47 6.50 -1.74
CA GLU A 89 19.73 6.25 -1.02
C GLU A 89 19.82 6.98 0.33
N LEU A 90 19.16 8.13 0.43
CA LEU A 90 19.05 8.88 1.68
C LEU A 90 17.67 8.64 2.31
N ARG A 91 17.65 8.68 3.63
CA ARG A 91 16.41 8.59 4.41
C ARG A 91 15.36 9.61 3.96
N PRO A 92 14.07 9.25 4.01
CA PRO A 92 12.99 10.16 3.66
C PRO A 92 12.94 11.39 4.59
N ASN A 93 13.26 11.20 5.87
CA ASN A 93 13.47 12.28 6.84
C ASN A 93 14.28 11.78 8.05
N ARG A 94 14.47 12.64 9.08
CA ARG A 94 15.28 12.31 10.27
C ARG A 94 14.65 11.27 11.21
N ARG A 95 13.37 10.95 11.04
CA ARG A 95 12.57 10.13 11.98
C ARG A 95 12.09 8.80 11.40
N GLU A 96 12.29 8.58 10.11
CA GLU A 96 11.75 7.41 9.38
C GLU A 96 12.80 6.83 8.45
N GLU A 97 12.74 5.50 8.29
CA GLU A 97 13.31 4.77 7.16
C GLU A 97 12.26 4.66 6.04
N TRP A 98 12.68 4.26 4.84
CA TRP A 98 11.74 4.06 3.73
C TRP A 98 10.70 2.98 4.03
N LEU A 99 11.08 1.93 4.76
CA LEU A 99 10.16 0.89 5.24
C LEU A 99 9.08 1.45 6.19
N ASP A 100 9.41 2.46 7.02
CA ASP A 100 8.39 3.13 7.85
C ASP A 100 7.41 3.94 7.00
N VAL A 101 7.91 4.60 5.95
CA VAL A 101 7.07 5.33 4.98
C VAL A 101 6.16 4.36 4.24
N GLN A 102 6.67 3.21 3.83
CA GLN A 102 5.89 2.14 3.20
C GLN A 102 4.83 1.59 4.14
N ALA A 103 5.15 1.35 5.42
CA ALA A 103 4.18 0.91 6.41
C ALA A 103 3.00 1.89 6.55
N ARG A 104 3.26 3.22 6.46
CA ARG A 104 2.18 4.22 6.42
C ARG A 104 1.34 4.14 5.15
N ALA A 105 1.96 3.89 4.01
CA ALA A 105 1.25 3.73 2.74
C ALA A 105 0.36 2.48 2.78
N LEU A 106 0.87 1.34 3.23
CA LEU A 106 0.14 0.08 3.41
C LEU A 106 -1.05 0.24 4.37
N ALA A 107 -0.86 0.95 5.49
CA ALA A 107 -1.94 1.25 6.42
C ALA A 107 -3.03 2.15 5.80
N GLN A 108 -2.69 3.05 4.89
CA GLN A 108 -3.66 3.84 4.14
C GLN A 108 -4.36 3.02 3.05
N ALA A 109 -3.62 2.15 2.36
CA ALA A 109 -4.12 1.24 1.35
C ALA A 109 -5.19 0.31 1.93
N CYS A 110 -4.93 -0.32 3.07
CA CYS A 110 -5.92 -1.12 3.78
C CYS A 110 -7.19 -0.33 4.09
N ARG A 111 -7.07 0.92 4.56
CA ARG A 111 -8.23 1.78 4.81
C ARG A 111 -9.00 2.16 3.56
N GLN A 112 -8.35 2.22 2.39
CA GLN A 112 -9.06 2.40 1.12
C GLN A 112 -9.89 1.17 0.78
N VAL A 113 -9.31 -0.03 0.91
CA VAL A 113 -10.02 -1.31 0.70
C VAL A 113 -11.19 -1.46 1.67
N GLU A 114 -10.99 -1.18 2.96
CA GLU A 114 -12.06 -1.23 3.98
C GLU A 114 -13.24 -0.33 3.63
N ARG A 115 -12.99 0.87 3.08
CA ARG A 115 -14.07 1.77 2.66
C ARG A 115 -14.84 1.22 1.47
N ILE A 116 -14.16 0.64 0.48
CA ILE A 116 -14.81 0.07 -0.71
C ILE A 116 -15.68 -1.13 -0.29
N VAL A 117 -15.11 -2.05 0.47
CA VAL A 117 -15.80 -3.25 0.96
C VAL A 117 -16.95 -2.89 1.90
N GLY A 118 -16.76 -1.87 2.77
CA GLY A 118 -17.78 -1.41 3.71
C GLY A 118 -18.89 -0.55 3.10
N ALA A 119 -18.70 0.04 1.92
CA ALA A 119 -19.74 0.81 1.23
C ALA A 119 -20.80 -0.07 0.52
N GLN A 120 -20.52 -1.37 0.37
CA GLN A 120 -21.37 -2.36 -0.29
C GLN A 120 -22.10 -3.30 0.69
N GLY A 121 -21.84 -3.18 2.01
CA GLY A 121 -22.48 -3.95 3.07
C GLY A 121 -23.51 -3.12 3.83
#